data_AF-A0A7X4BRW3-F1
#
_entry.id   AF-A0A7X4BRW3-F1
#
_cell.length_a   1.000
_cell.length_b   1.000
_cell.length_c   1.000
_cell.angle_alpha   90.00
_cell.angle_beta   90.00
_cell.angle_gamma   90.00
#
_symmetry.space_group_name_H-M   'P 1'
#
loop_
_entity.id
_entity.type
_entity.pdbx_description
1 polymer ?
#
loop_
_entity_poly.entity_id
_entity_poly.type
_entity_poly.pdbx_seq_one_letter_code
_entity_poly.pdbx_strand_id
1 'polypeptide(L)'
;MLKSNRIPETQAILDITKKSRQNKEPWLTHFLKGCAYLEADEIELAQGQFKLSHQAAKQVGRKTVDSLLIAKAFVEYKSNNVQEALQLLEEARKLNPKRVSISERIRKWQQSEV
;
A
#
# COMPACT_ATOMS: atom_id res chain seq x y z
N MET A 1 4.15 4.54 -18.61
CA MET A 1 4.70 3.18 -18.43
C MET A 1 6.10 3.28 -17.83
N LEU A 2 6.22 3.24 -16.50
CA LEU A 2 7.50 2.97 -15.84
C LEU A 2 7.57 1.46 -15.60
N LYS A 3 8.71 0.90 -15.98
CA LYS A 3 8.88 -0.46 -16.50
C LYS A 3 8.86 -1.51 -15.40
N SER A 4 8.07 -2.56 -15.60
CA SER A 4 8.00 -3.80 -14.83
C SER A 4 9.34 -4.54 -14.65
N ASN A 5 10.44 -4.07 -15.24
CA ASN A 5 11.77 -4.67 -15.16
C ASN A 5 12.54 -4.40 -13.85
N ARG A 6 12.03 -3.58 -12.92
CA ARG A 6 12.73 -3.26 -11.65
C ARG A 6 12.25 -4.05 -10.43
N ILE A 7 11.25 -4.92 -10.59
CA ILE A 7 10.69 -5.71 -9.49
C ILE A 7 11.75 -6.67 -8.91
N PRO A 8 12.53 -7.42 -9.70
CA PRO A 8 13.51 -8.36 -9.15
C PRO A 8 14.61 -7.66 -8.32
N GLU A 9 15.10 -6.52 -8.81
CA GLU A 9 16.10 -5.70 -8.12
C GLU A 9 15.56 -5.12 -6.81
N THR A 10 14.31 -4.64 -6.83
CA THR A 10 13.61 -4.10 -5.66
C THR A 10 13.38 -5.20 -4.61
N GLN A 11 12.96 -6.40 -5.05
CA GLN A 11 12.76 -7.54 -4.16
C GLN A 11 14.08 -7.98 -3.53
N ALA A 12 15.17 -8.04 -4.30
CA ALA A 12 16.49 -8.42 -3.81
C ALA A 12 17.00 -7.47 -2.71
N ILE A 13 16.87 -6.14 -2.89
CA ILE A 13 17.26 -5.15 -1.88
C ILE A 13 16.39 -5.27 -0.62
N LEU A 14 15.09 -5.48 -0.78
CA LEU A 14 14.17 -5.60 0.35
C LEU A 14 14.38 -6.91 1.13
N ASP A 15 14.76 -8.01 0.47
CA ASP A 15 15.10 -9.27 1.13
C ASP A 15 16.39 -9.20 1.93
N ILE A 16 17.40 -8.47 1.44
CA ILE A 16 18.62 -8.18 2.21
C ILE A 16 18.27 -7.36 3.46
N THR A 17 17.41 -6.36 3.30
CA THR A 17 17.01 -5.46 4.41
C THR A 17 16.18 -6.20 5.47
N LYS A 18 15.35 -7.17 5.08
CA LYS A 18 14.57 -8.00 6.02
C LYS A 18 15.45 -8.84 6.95
N LYS A 19 16.59 -9.33 6.45
CA LYS A 19 17.52 -10.20 7.21
C LYS A 19 18.46 -9.41 8.13
N SER A 20 18.49 -8.08 8.01
CA SER A 20 19.32 -7.24 8.87
C SER A 20 18.75 -7.17 10.28
N ARG A 21 19.56 -7.57 11.27
CA ARG A 21 19.26 -7.39 12.71
C ARG A 21 19.10 -5.92 13.13
N GLN A 22 19.49 -4.99 12.27
CA GLN A 22 19.35 -3.54 12.49
C GLN A 22 18.06 -2.97 11.91
N ASN A 23 17.23 -3.78 11.23
CA ASN A 23 15.97 -3.29 10.68
C ASN A 23 14.97 -3.01 11.81
N LYS A 24 14.88 -1.74 12.21
CA LYS A 24 13.96 -1.26 13.24
C LYS A 24 12.51 -1.15 12.75
N GLU A 25 12.27 -1.29 11.45
CA GLU A 25 10.97 -1.09 10.82
C GLU A 25 10.63 -2.23 9.83
N PRO A 26 10.54 -3.49 10.30
CA PRO A 26 10.25 -4.64 9.44
C PRO A 26 8.91 -4.50 8.68
N TRP A 27 7.97 -3.73 9.22
CA TRP A 27 6.71 -3.40 8.58
C TRP A 27 6.89 -2.61 7.27
N LEU A 28 7.88 -1.71 7.21
CA LEU A 28 8.15 -0.87 6.04
C LEU A 28 8.69 -1.72 4.89
N THR A 29 9.49 -2.74 5.18
CA THR A 29 9.95 -3.68 4.15
C THR A 29 8.78 -4.39 3.48
N HIS A 30 7.81 -4.89 4.26
CA HIS A 30 6.60 -5.50 3.72
C HIS A 30 5.73 -4.48 2.97
N PHE A 31 5.63 -3.24 3.46
CA PHE A 31 4.89 -2.19 2.77
C PHE A 31 5.47 -1.92 1.37
N LEU A 32 6.79 -1.73 1.27
CA LEU A 32 7.48 -1.46 0.02
C LEU A 32 7.39 -2.63 -0.97
N LYS A 33 7.48 -3.88 -0.48
CA LYS A 33 7.24 -5.06 -1.32
C LYS A 33 5.82 -5.06 -1.89
N GLY A 34 4.82 -4.72 -1.07
CA GLY A 34 3.43 -4.61 -1.51
C GLY A 34 3.25 -3.55 -2.60
N CYS A 35 3.87 -2.38 -2.44
CA CYS A 35 3.85 -1.34 -3.48
C CYS A 35 4.49 -1.80 -4.79
N ALA A 36 5.62 -2.49 -4.72
CA ALA A 36 6.29 -3.04 -5.91
C ALA A 36 5.40 -4.05 -6.65
N TYR A 37 4.74 -4.96 -5.92
CA TYR A 37 3.77 -5.90 -6.51
C TYR A 37 2.54 -5.20 -7.09
N LEU A 38 2.06 -4.13 -6.45
CA LEU A 38 0.94 -3.34 -6.94
C LEU A 38 1.27 -2.61 -8.25
N GLU A 39 2.50 -2.08 -8.38
CA GLU A 39 3.01 -1.52 -9.63
C GLU A 39 3.16 -2.58 -10.73
N ALA A 40 3.48 -3.81 -10.35
CA ALA A 40 3.57 -4.98 -11.23
C ALA A 40 2.21 -5.56 -11.68
N ASP A 41 1.10 -5.08 -11.11
CA ASP A 41 -0.22 -5.67 -11.25
C ASP A 41 -0.37 -7.07 -10.63
N GLU A 42 0.55 -7.44 -9.73
CA GLU A 42 0.50 -8.69 -8.95
C GLU A 42 -0.35 -8.50 -7.69
N ILE A 43 -1.66 -8.36 -7.88
CA ILE A 43 -2.61 -7.91 -6.83
C ILE A 43 -2.61 -8.81 -5.59
N GLU A 44 -2.65 -10.13 -5.77
CA GLU A 44 -2.66 -11.10 -4.66
C GLU A 44 -1.38 -10.99 -3.80
N LEU A 45 -0.23 -10.85 -4.46
CA LEU A 45 1.06 -10.70 -3.79
C LEU A 45 1.14 -9.36 -3.06
N ALA A 46 0.62 -8.28 -3.66
CA ALA A 46 0.51 -6.97 -3.01
C ALA A 46 -0.33 -7.05 -1.74
N GLN A 47 -1.51 -7.67 -1.82
CA GLN A 47 -2.42 -7.84 -0.68
C GLN A 47 -1.76 -8.65 0.46
N GLY A 48 -1.08 -9.75 0.11
CA GLY A 48 -0.32 -10.56 1.06
C GLY A 48 0.74 -9.76 1.80
N GLN A 49 1.52 -8.93 1.08
CA GLN A 49 2.54 -8.08 1.70
C GLN A 49 1.95 -6.96 2.55
N PHE A 50 0.84 -6.32 2.14
CA PHE A 50 0.17 -5.31 2.96
C PHE A 50 -0.42 -5.91 4.25
N LYS A 51 -0.89 -7.15 4.23
CA LYS A 51 -1.30 -7.88 5.44
C LYS A 51 -0.13 -8.09 6.41
N LEU A 52 1.01 -8.55 5.90
CA LEU A 52 2.23 -8.73 6.70
C LEU A 52 2.74 -7.39 7.26
N SER A 53 2.71 -6.34 6.45
CA SER A 53 3.07 -4.98 6.88
C SER A 53 2.20 -4.52 8.05
N HIS A 54 0.87 -4.70 7.96
CA HIS A 54 -0.06 -4.35 9.03
C HIS A 54 0.24 -5.10 10.33
N GLN A 55 0.51 -6.41 10.23
CA GLN A 55 0.82 -7.25 11.38
C GLN A 55 2.13 -6.83 12.04
N ALA A 56 3.19 -6.62 11.25
CA ALA A 56 4.48 -6.16 11.75
C ALA A 56 4.39 -4.74 12.36
N ALA A 57 3.60 -3.84 11.78
CA ALA A 57 3.40 -2.49 12.30
C ALA A 57 2.75 -2.54 13.70
N LYS A 58 1.71 -3.36 13.86
CA LYS A 58 1.05 -3.58 15.16
C LYS A 58 2.01 -4.12 16.21
N GLN A 59 2.87 -5.07 15.86
CA GLN A 59 3.84 -5.66 16.79
C GLN A 59 4.85 -4.63 17.34
N VAL A 60 5.21 -3.61 16.54
CA VAL A 60 6.10 -2.53 16.97
C VAL A 60 5.35 -1.31 17.54
N GLY A 61 4.07 -1.46 17.87
CA GLY A 61 3.26 -0.40 18.49
C GLY A 61 2.85 0.73 17.54
N ARG A 62 3.04 0.59 16.23
CA ARG A 62 2.57 1.57 15.23
C ARG A 62 1.06 1.37 15.02
N LYS A 63 0.28 2.44 15.20
CA LYS A 63 -1.14 2.47 14.80
C LYS A 63 -1.25 2.49 13.27
N THR A 64 -2.42 2.09 12.76
CA THR A 64 -2.75 2.08 11.33
C THR A 64 -2.30 3.38 10.67
N VAL A 65 -1.38 3.28 9.70
CA VAL A 65 -0.84 4.44 8.99
C VAL A 65 -1.75 4.72 7.79
N ASP A 66 -2.09 6.00 7.57
CA ASP A 66 -2.89 6.46 6.42
C ASP A 66 -2.41 5.85 5.08
N SER A 67 -1.10 5.70 4.94
CA SER A 67 -0.44 5.15 3.76
C SER A 67 -0.77 3.68 3.50
N LEU A 68 -1.04 2.89 4.55
CA LEU A 68 -1.49 1.49 4.39
C LEU A 68 -2.95 1.43 3.93
N LEU A 69 -3.81 2.31 4.43
CA LEU A 69 -5.19 2.41 3.96
C LEU A 69 -5.25 2.82 2.49
N ILE A 70 -4.41 3.79 2.09
CA ILE A 70 -4.28 4.19 0.69
C ILE A 70 -3.80 3.02 -0.16
N ALA A 71 -2.77 2.29 0.27
CA ALA A 71 -2.26 1.15 -0.48
C ALA A 71 -3.32 0.05 -0.67
N LYS A 72 -4.11 -0.25 0.37
CA LYS A 72 -5.27 -1.15 0.26
C LYS A 72 -6.34 -0.61 -0.68
N ALA A 73 -6.61 0.69 -0.66
CA ALA A 73 -7.57 1.29 -1.59
C ALA A 73 -7.16 1.08 -3.06
N PHE A 74 -5.87 1.14 -3.37
CA PHE A 74 -5.41 0.81 -4.72
C PHE A 74 -5.56 -0.66 -5.09
N VAL A 75 -5.37 -1.58 -4.13
CA VAL A 75 -5.65 -3.01 -4.33
C VAL A 75 -7.11 -3.18 -4.70
N GLU A 76 -8.03 -2.65 -3.89
CA GLU A 76 -9.48 -2.76 -4.16
C GLU A 76 -9.87 -2.11 -5.49
N TYR A 77 -9.32 -0.92 -5.78
CA TYR A 77 -9.60 -0.23 -7.04
C TYR A 77 -9.14 -1.05 -8.26
N LYS A 78 -7.95 -1.63 -8.22
CA LYS A 78 -7.43 -2.51 -9.28
C LYS A 78 -8.17 -3.84 -9.37
N SER A 79 -8.78 -4.29 -8.29
CA SER A 79 -9.68 -5.45 -8.25
C SER A 79 -11.11 -5.13 -8.70
N ASN A 80 -11.38 -3.93 -9.22
CA ASN A 80 -12.71 -3.43 -9.58
C ASN A 80 -13.71 -3.29 -8.40
N ASN A 81 -13.22 -3.27 -7.16
CA ASN A 81 -14.01 -3.02 -5.95
C ASN A 81 -13.95 -1.53 -5.59
N VAL A 82 -14.55 -0.68 -6.42
CA VAL A 82 -14.39 0.78 -6.33
C VAL A 82 -15.02 1.35 -5.04
N GLN A 83 -16.15 0.80 -4.59
CA GLN A 83 -16.80 1.26 -3.36
C GLN A 83 -15.92 1.04 -2.13
N GLU A 84 -15.35 -0.14 -1.98
CA GLU A 84 -14.40 -0.49 -0.93
C GLU A 84 -13.14 0.38 -1.02
N ALA A 85 -12.63 0.64 -2.23
CA ALA A 85 -11.51 1.54 -2.43
C ALA A 85 -11.81 2.97 -1.91
N LEU A 86 -12.99 3.51 -2.21
CA LEU A 86 -13.41 4.82 -1.75
C LEU A 86 -13.58 4.87 -0.22
N GLN A 87 -14.17 3.83 0.38
CA GLN A 87 -14.29 3.73 1.85
C GLN A 87 -12.91 3.76 2.53
N LEU A 88 -11.94 3.02 2.00
CA LEU A 88 -10.56 3.00 2.51
C LEU A 88 -9.87 4.36 2.38
N LEU A 89 -10.08 5.09 1.27
CA LEU A 89 -9.57 6.45 1.10
C LEU A 89 -10.23 7.42 2.07
N GLU A 90 -11.53 7.27 2.35
CA GLU A 90 -12.23 8.09 3.32
C GLU A 90 -11.71 7.86 4.75
N GLU A 91 -11.45 6.61 5.13
CA GLU A 91 -10.77 6.31 6.40
C GLU A 91 -9.37 6.93 6.46
N ALA A 92 -8.59 6.84 5.38
CA ALA A 92 -7.28 7.46 5.30
C ALA A 92 -7.35 8.99 5.45
N ARG A 93 -8.37 9.62 4.85
CA ARG A 93 -8.62 11.06 4.95
C ARG A 93 -8.97 11.47 6.38
N LYS A 94 -9.76 10.67 7.10
CA LYS A 94 -10.07 10.91 8.52
C LYS A 94 -8.81 10.88 9.39
N LEU A 95 -7.85 10.00 9.10
CA LEU A 95 -6.57 9.94 9.81
C LEU A 95 -5.64 11.10 9.46
N ASN A 96 -5.62 11.54 8.20
CA ASN A 96 -4.77 12.63 7.73
C ASN A 96 -5.52 13.59 6.79
N PRO A 97 -6.31 14.53 7.34
CA PRO A 97 -7.16 15.42 6.54
C PRO A 97 -6.39 16.36 5.62
N LYS A 98 -5.11 16.64 5.93
CA LYS A 98 -4.27 17.57 5.17
C LYS A 98 -3.64 16.94 3.93
N ARG A 99 -3.79 15.63 3.73
CA ARG A 99 -3.23 14.93 2.57
C ARG A 99 -4.12 15.13 1.34
N VAL A 100 -3.90 16.23 0.63
CA VAL A 100 -4.67 16.66 -0.56
C VAL A 100 -4.79 15.55 -1.62
N SER A 101 -3.75 14.74 -1.80
CA SER A 101 -3.73 13.64 -2.77
C SER A 101 -4.83 12.58 -2.54
N ILE A 102 -5.34 12.44 -1.31
CA ILE A 102 -6.46 11.53 -1.01
C ILE A 102 -7.76 12.12 -1.57
N SER A 103 -8.04 13.39 -1.27
CA SER A 103 -9.24 14.09 -1.74
C SER A 103 -9.32 14.16 -3.26
N GLU A 104 -8.19 14.43 -3.93
CA GLU A 104 -8.12 14.41 -5.40
C GLU A 104 -8.44 13.03 -5.99
N ARG A 105 -7.98 11.98 -5.32
CA ARG A 105 -8.16 10.59 -5.77
C ARG A 105 -9.61 10.14 -5.59
N ILE A 106 -10.22 10.44 -4.45
CA ILE A 106 -11.67 10.22 -4.20
C ILE A 106 -12.48 10.86 -5.32
N ARG A 107 -12.24 12.15 -5.61
CA ARG A 107 -12.95 12.87 -6.68
C ARG A 107 -12.79 12.20 -8.05
N LYS A 108 -11.55 11.85 -8.42
CA LYS A 108 -11.26 11.22 -9.73
C LYS A 108 -11.96 9.87 -9.87
N TRP A 109 -11.88 9.02 -8.84
CA TRP A 109 -12.44 7.67 -8.89
C TRP A 109 -13.96 7.67 -8.84
N GLN A 110 -14.59 8.60 -8.11
CA GLN A 110 -16.04 8.80 -8.16
C GLN A 110 -16.52 9.23 -9.56
N GLN A 111 -15.76 10.07 -10.25
CA GLN A 111 -16.09 10.49 -11.62
C GLN A 111 -15.87 9.40 -12.67
N SER A 112 -15.11 8.35 -12.34
CA SER A 112 -14.85 7.23 -13.24
C SER A 112 -15.98 6.18 -13.22
N GLU A 113 -16.93 6.27 -12.28
CA GLU A 113 -18.13 5.41 -12.21
C GLU A 113 -19.31 5.93 -13.04
N VAL A 114 -19.17 7.08 -13.72
CA VAL A 114 -20.20 7.72 -14.55
C VAL A 114 -19.90 7.54 -16.03
#